data_AF-A0A7J5BRD8-F1
#
_entry.id   AF-A0A7J5BRD8-F1
#
_cell.length_a   1.000
_cell.length_b   1.000
_cell.length_c   1.000
_cell.angle_alpha   90.00
_cell.angle_beta   90.00
_cell.angle_gamma   90.00
#
_symmetry.space_group_name_H-M   'P 1'
#
loop_
_entity.id
_entity.type
_entity.pdbx_description
1 polymer ?
#
loop_
_entity_poly.entity_id
_entity_poly.type
_entity_poly.pdbx_seq_one_letter_code
_entity_poly.pdbx_strand_id
1 'polypeptide(L)'
;MSVGVGSRSDGRGRVFLLIAAVLGTLHALPSIWWAAGSEFLLSTVGTSAVEAARAMPGGVTLLLSVVATVKLAAAWIPVLAERGLPWRRFWRALSWLGGAGLVVYGVSGIIPSAAVLLGWIVPDGPVDRAALLGHALLWDPLFALWGATLLIGLWRSRRGARSLHRDTVDEPR
;
A
#
# COMPACT_ATOMS: atom_id res chain seq x y z
N MET A 1 -24.10 2.41 -37.27
CA MET A 1 -23.07 2.97 -36.36
C MET A 1 -23.42 2.55 -34.94
N SER A 2 -22.85 1.44 -34.48
CA SER A 2 -23.07 0.94 -33.12
C SER A 2 -22.07 1.63 -32.19
N VAL A 3 -22.57 2.44 -31.26
CA VAL A 3 -21.76 3.08 -30.22
C VAL A 3 -21.31 1.98 -29.26
N GLY A 4 -20.03 1.63 -29.33
CA GLY A 4 -19.43 0.64 -28.46
C GLY A 4 -19.63 1.01 -27.00
N VAL A 5 -20.43 0.21 -26.29
CA VAL A 5 -20.54 0.25 -24.83
C VAL A 5 -19.21 -0.26 -24.27
N GLY A 6 -18.25 0.66 -24.13
CA GLY A 6 -17.02 0.41 -23.39
C GLY A 6 -17.36 -0.02 -21.97
N SER A 7 -17.06 -1.28 -21.67
CA SER A 7 -17.16 -1.97 -20.38
C SER A 7 -16.93 -1.05 -19.17
N ARG A 8 -18.01 -0.57 -18.55
CA ARG A 8 -17.97 0.21 -17.29
C ARG A 8 -17.28 -0.57 -16.15
N SER A 9 -17.21 -1.90 -16.25
CA SER A 9 -16.55 -2.79 -15.27
C SER A 9 -15.02 -2.72 -15.30
N ASP A 10 -14.41 -2.49 -16.46
CA ASP A 10 -12.95 -2.49 -16.60
C ASP A 10 -12.33 -1.21 -16.01
N GLY A 11 -13.03 -0.08 -16.15
CA GLY A 11 -12.63 1.21 -15.60
C GLY A 11 -12.59 1.22 -14.06
N ARG A 12 -13.54 0.55 -13.39
CA ARG A 12 -13.60 0.56 -11.91
C ARG A 12 -12.41 -0.15 -11.28
N GLY A 13 -11.98 -1.31 -11.78
CA GLY A 13 -10.80 -2.01 -11.26
C GLY A 13 -9.54 -1.16 -11.40
N ARG A 14 -9.38 -0.49 -12.55
CA ARG A 14 -8.26 0.42 -12.82
C ARG A 14 -8.21 1.61 -11.87
N VAL A 15 -9.36 2.21 -11.53
CA VAL A 15 -9.42 3.32 -10.56
C VAL A 15 -8.86 2.88 -9.20
N PHE A 16 -9.24 1.70 -8.69
CA PHE A 16 -8.70 1.21 -7.41
C PHE A 16 -7.19 0.94 -7.46
N LEU A 17 -6.67 0.42 -8.58
CA LEU A 17 -5.22 0.23 -8.74
C LEU A 17 -4.48 1.58 -8.79
N LEU A 18 -5.06 2.62 -9.39
CA LEU A 18 -4.48 3.97 -9.37
C LEU A 18 -4.52 4.59 -7.97
N ILE A 19 -5.63 4.43 -7.25
CA ILE A 19 -5.72 4.86 -5.84
C ILE A 19 -4.64 4.16 -5.02
N ALA A 20 -4.48 2.84 -5.17
CA ALA A 20 -3.43 2.08 -4.52
C ALA A 20 -2.03 2.62 -4.86
N ALA A 21 -1.78 2.94 -6.14
CA ALA A 21 -0.49 3.51 -6.56
C ALA A 21 -0.22 4.89 -5.92
N VAL A 22 -1.25 5.74 -5.81
CA VAL A 22 -1.15 7.03 -5.12
C VAL A 22 -0.85 6.83 -3.65
N LEU A 23 -1.60 5.98 -2.93
CA LEU A 23 -1.39 5.71 -1.51
C LEU A 23 0.00 5.12 -1.25
N GLY A 24 0.44 4.15 -2.05
CA GLY A 24 1.79 3.58 -1.95
C GLY A 24 2.90 4.60 -2.24
N THR A 25 2.67 5.52 -3.17
CA THR A 25 3.61 6.63 -3.45
C THR A 25 3.67 7.60 -2.27
N LEU A 26 2.52 8.01 -1.73
CA LEU A 26 2.44 8.86 -0.53
C LEU A 26 3.16 8.19 0.65
N HIS A 27 3.06 6.87 0.79
CA HIS A 27 3.77 6.11 1.82
C HIS A 27 5.29 5.98 1.54
N ALA A 28 5.73 6.10 0.28
CA ALA A 28 7.14 6.09 -0.09
C ALA A 28 7.82 7.44 0.13
N LEU A 29 7.10 8.56 0.02
CA LEU A 29 7.66 9.92 0.13
C LEU A 29 8.41 10.15 1.45
N PRO A 30 7.93 9.74 2.63
CA PRO A 30 8.68 9.91 3.87
C PRO A 30 10.00 9.14 3.87
N SER A 31 10.05 7.94 3.29
CA SER A 31 11.30 7.19 3.14
C SER A 31 12.31 7.93 2.24
N ILE A 32 11.85 8.61 1.19
CA ILE A 32 12.70 9.47 0.34
C ILE A 32 13.21 10.67 1.12
N TRP A 33 12.33 11.36 1.85
CA TRP A 33 12.69 12.52 2.67
C TRP A 33 13.69 12.18 3.77
N TRP A 34 13.49 11.04 4.44
CA TRP A 34 14.41 10.54 5.47
C TRP A 34 15.74 10.10 4.88
N ALA A 35 15.76 9.52 3.67
CA ALA A 35 17.01 9.21 2.96
C ALA A 35 17.80 10.48 2.61
N ALA A 36 17.12 11.62 2.40
CA ALA A 36 17.77 12.92 2.23
C ALA A 36 18.25 13.56 3.56
N GLY A 37 18.12 12.85 4.68
CA GLY A 37 18.56 13.30 6.01
C GLY A 37 17.52 14.11 6.78
N SER A 38 16.26 14.18 6.34
CA SER A 38 15.20 14.87 7.06
C SER A 38 14.73 14.08 8.29
N GLU A 39 14.47 14.75 9.40
CA GLU A 39 13.77 14.15 10.56
C GLU A 39 12.24 14.39 10.52
N PHE A 40 11.70 14.92 9.41
CA PHE A 40 10.27 15.25 9.28
C PHE A 40 9.38 14.02 9.57
N LEU A 41 8.48 14.13 10.56
CA LEU A 41 7.62 13.03 11.05
C LEU A 41 8.36 11.78 11.57
N LEU A 42 9.70 11.78 11.69
CA LEU A 42 10.45 10.60 12.11
C LEU A 42 10.11 10.18 13.54
N SER A 43 9.81 11.14 14.42
CA SER A 43 9.33 10.88 15.78
C SER A 43 8.00 10.12 15.84
N THR A 44 7.19 10.17 14.77
CA THR A 44 5.92 9.43 14.69
C THR A 44 6.10 7.99 14.25
N VAL A 45 7.31 7.59 13.84
CA VAL A 45 7.68 6.20 13.56
C VAL A 45 8.18 5.50 14.82
N GLY A 46 8.80 6.25 15.73
CA GLY A 46 9.31 5.75 17.00
C GLY A 46 10.68 6.30 17.36
N THR A 47 10.91 6.48 18.66
CA THR A 47 12.18 6.97 19.21
C THR A 47 13.39 6.14 18.72
N SER A 48 13.28 4.81 18.61
CA SER A 48 14.36 3.96 18.10
C SER A 48 14.72 4.23 16.63
N ALA A 49 13.76 4.67 15.81
CA ALA A 49 14.04 5.05 14.42
C ALA A 49 14.87 6.35 14.36
N VAL A 50 14.59 7.31 15.26
CA VAL A 50 15.37 8.54 15.40
C VAL A 50 16.79 8.24 15.86
N GLU A 51 16.95 7.37 16.86
CA GLU A 51 18.26 6.97 17.38
C GLU A 51 19.10 6.25 16.32
N ALA A 52 18.50 5.32 15.57
CA ALA A 52 19.17 4.62 14.49
C ALA A 52 19.64 5.58 13.38
N ALA A 53 18.80 6.54 12.99
CA ALA A 53 19.12 7.56 11.99
C ALA A 53 20.35 8.40 12.40
N ARG A 54 20.46 8.73 13.70
CA ARG A 54 21.58 9.51 14.25
C ARG A 54 22.85 8.69 14.41
N ALA A 55 22.73 7.42 14.79
CA ALA A 55 23.87 6.55 15.03
C ALA A 55 24.60 6.12 13.74
N MET A 56 23.87 5.86 12.66
CA MET A 56 24.45 5.40 11.38
C MET A 56 23.80 6.08 10.16
N PRO A 57 24.11 7.36 9.89
CA PRO A 57 23.42 8.13 8.85
C PRO A 57 23.54 7.52 7.45
N GLY A 58 24.73 7.04 7.07
CA GLY A 58 24.96 6.45 5.75
C GLY A 58 24.24 5.12 5.52
N GLY A 59 24.21 4.25 6.54
CA GLY A 59 23.50 2.96 6.47
C GLY A 59 21.99 3.15 6.38
N VAL A 60 21.44 4.08 7.17
CA VAL A 60 20.01 4.43 7.16
C VAL A 60 19.61 5.05 5.82
N THR A 61 20.44 5.92 5.24
CA THR A 61 20.21 6.51 3.92
C THR A 61 20.07 5.44 2.82
N LEU A 62 21.00 4.48 2.78
CA LEU A 62 20.96 3.38 1.80
C LEU A 62 19.72 2.51 2.00
N LEU A 63 19.44 2.11 3.25
CA LEU A 63 18.28 1.30 3.60
C LEU A 63 16.97 1.98 3.16
N LEU A 64 16.80 3.26 3.49
CA LEU A 64 15.60 4.02 3.16
C LEU A 64 15.46 4.24 1.64
N SER A 65 16.56 4.41 0.92
CA SER A 65 16.55 4.49 -0.54
C SER A 65 16.06 3.18 -1.18
N VAL A 66 16.52 2.03 -0.67
CA VAL A 66 16.05 0.70 -1.09
C VAL A 66 14.56 0.53 -0.75
N VAL A 67 14.15 0.87 0.47
CA VAL A 67 12.75 0.78 0.92
C VAL A 67 11.84 1.66 0.05
N ALA A 68 12.23 2.91 -0.23
CA ALA A 68 11.48 3.80 -1.10
C ALA A 68 11.32 3.21 -2.51
N THR A 69 12.41 2.68 -3.08
CA THR A 69 12.40 2.04 -4.40
C THR A 69 11.46 0.85 -4.44
N VAL A 70 11.53 -0.03 -3.43
CA VAL A 70 10.65 -1.20 -3.32
C VAL A 70 9.18 -0.77 -3.16
N LYS A 71 8.88 0.24 -2.34
CA LYS A 71 7.52 0.76 -2.18
C LYS A 71 6.97 1.33 -3.49
N LEU A 72 7.75 2.13 -4.20
CA LEU A 72 7.36 2.68 -5.51
C LEU A 72 7.12 1.57 -6.54
N ALA A 73 8.00 0.57 -6.58
CA ALA A 73 7.81 -0.61 -7.43
C ALA A 73 6.51 -1.35 -7.07
N ALA A 74 6.29 -1.64 -5.79
CA ALA A 74 5.08 -2.30 -5.31
C ALA A 74 3.80 -1.48 -5.60
N ALA A 75 3.89 -0.14 -5.59
CA ALA A 75 2.78 0.75 -5.87
C ALA A 75 2.41 0.77 -7.37
N TRP A 76 3.41 0.77 -8.26
CA TRP A 76 3.20 1.00 -9.69
C TRP A 76 3.19 -0.26 -10.55
N ILE A 77 3.93 -1.31 -10.18
CA ILE A 77 3.95 -2.59 -10.93
C ILE A 77 2.54 -3.16 -11.16
N PRO A 78 1.59 -3.17 -10.20
CA PRO A 78 0.25 -3.68 -10.44
C PRO A 78 -0.49 -2.90 -11.54
N VAL A 79 -0.31 -1.58 -11.60
CA VAL A 79 -0.89 -0.72 -12.64
C VAL A 79 -0.25 -1.02 -13.99
N LEU A 80 1.08 -1.13 -14.04
CA LEU A 80 1.81 -1.40 -15.27
C LEU A 80 1.56 -2.81 -15.80
N ALA A 81 1.40 -3.80 -14.92
CA ALA A 81 1.06 -5.18 -15.27
C ALA A 81 -0.29 -5.28 -16.00
N GLU A 82 -1.27 -4.45 -15.64
CA GLU A 82 -2.56 -4.37 -16.36
C GLU A 82 -2.45 -3.56 -17.67
N ARG A 83 -1.32 -2.88 -17.95
CA ARG A 83 -1.05 -2.15 -19.20
C ARG A 83 -0.17 -2.91 -20.21
N GLY A 84 0.23 -4.15 -19.90
CA GLY A 84 0.97 -5.00 -20.83
C GLY A 84 2.39 -5.38 -20.41
N LEU A 85 2.77 -5.18 -19.14
CA LEU A 85 4.05 -5.66 -18.63
C LEU A 85 4.15 -7.20 -18.75
N PRO A 86 5.30 -7.76 -19.19
CA PRO A 86 5.47 -9.21 -19.29
C PRO A 86 5.29 -9.90 -17.93
N TRP A 87 4.95 -11.18 -17.96
CA TRP A 87 4.65 -11.98 -16.76
C TRP A 87 3.54 -11.43 -15.87
N ARG A 88 2.51 -10.81 -16.47
CA ARG A 88 1.34 -10.26 -15.76
C ARG A 88 0.77 -11.17 -14.66
N ARG A 89 0.73 -12.50 -14.87
CA ARG A 89 0.25 -13.47 -13.87
C ARG A 89 1.13 -13.51 -12.61
N PHE A 90 2.45 -13.48 -12.79
CA PHE A 90 3.42 -13.43 -11.70
C PHE A 90 3.25 -12.14 -10.88
N TRP A 91 3.25 -10.99 -11.54
CA TRP A 91 3.06 -9.70 -10.87
C TRP A 91 1.73 -9.60 -10.14
N ARG A 92 0.65 -10.14 -10.72
CA ARG A 92 -0.64 -10.24 -10.02
C ARG A 92 -0.56 -11.12 -8.78
N ALA A 93 0.08 -12.28 -8.84
CA ALA A 93 0.24 -13.16 -7.67
C ALA A 93 1.02 -12.46 -6.55
N LEU A 94 2.13 -11.80 -6.91
CA LEU A 94 2.92 -10.99 -5.97
C LEU A 94 2.11 -9.83 -5.40
N SER A 95 1.27 -9.18 -6.22
CA SER A 95 0.39 -8.09 -5.77
C SER A 95 -0.70 -8.56 -4.82
N TRP A 96 -1.23 -9.78 -4.99
CA TRP A 96 -2.17 -10.39 -4.05
C TRP A 96 -1.50 -10.66 -2.70
N LEU A 97 -0.32 -11.28 -2.72
CA LEU A 97 0.45 -11.56 -1.51
C LEU A 97 0.83 -10.27 -0.79
N GLY A 98 1.38 -9.31 -1.53
CA GLY A 98 1.76 -8.00 -1.00
C GLY A 98 0.56 -7.22 -0.44
N GLY A 99 -0.55 -7.15 -1.19
CA GLY A 99 -1.75 -6.47 -0.72
C GLY A 99 -2.34 -7.07 0.55
N ALA A 100 -2.36 -8.40 0.66
CA ALA A 100 -2.80 -9.09 1.88
C ALA A 100 -1.86 -8.82 3.06
N GLY A 101 -0.55 -8.92 2.83
CA GLY A 101 0.47 -8.59 3.82
C GLY A 101 0.36 -7.15 4.32
N LEU A 102 0.14 -6.18 3.44
CA LEU A 102 -0.06 -4.77 3.79
C LEU A 102 -1.27 -4.54 4.68
N VAL A 103 -2.40 -5.20 4.40
CA VAL A 103 -3.60 -5.10 5.24
C VAL A 103 -3.34 -5.68 6.63
N VAL A 104 -2.78 -6.89 6.69
CA VAL A 104 -2.48 -7.54 7.96
C VAL A 104 -1.50 -6.71 8.79
N TYR A 105 -0.42 -6.26 8.16
CA TYR A 105 0.61 -5.45 8.80
C TYR A 105 0.03 -4.13 9.31
N GLY A 106 -0.69 -3.38 8.46
CA GLY A 106 -1.31 -2.13 8.85
C GLY A 106 -2.31 -2.31 10.00
N VAL A 107 -3.24 -3.25 9.89
CA VAL A 107 -4.20 -3.50 10.98
C VAL A 107 -3.49 -3.91 12.29
N SER A 108 -2.41 -4.68 12.20
CA SER A 108 -1.63 -5.11 13.37
C SER A 108 -0.94 -3.97 14.11
N GLY A 109 -0.65 -2.84 13.44
CA GLY A 109 -0.09 -1.66 14.08
C GLY A 109 -1.16 -0.66 14.57
N ILE A 110 -2.29 -0.55 13.85
CA ILE A 110 -3.44 0.29 14.26
C ILE A 110 -4.01 -0.18 15.59
N ILE A 111 -4.33 -1.47 15.72
CA ILE A 111 -5.09 -1.99 16.85
C ILE A 111 -4.37 -1.79 18.19
N PRO A 112 -3.10 -2.20 18.37
CA PRO A 112 -2.40 -1.99 19.63
C PRO A 112 -2.21 -0.51 19.94
N SER A 113 -1.87 0.29 18.93
CA SER A 113 -1.64 1.72 19.11
C SER A 113 -2.93 2.44 19.56
N ALA A 114 -4.06 2.13 18.92
CA ALA A 114 -5.36 2.66 19.32
C ALA A 114 -5.78 2.17 20.71
N ALA A 115 -5.58 0.88 21.02
CA ALA A 115 -5.94 0.33 22.33
C ALA A 115 -5.18 1.00 23.48
N VAL A 116 -3.89 1.31 23.30
CA VAL A 116 -3.12 2.08 24.29
C VAL A 116 -3.62 3.53 24.37
N LEU A 117 -3.86 4.19 23.24
CA LEU A 117 -4.35 5.58 23.22
C LEU A 117 -5.75 5.74 23.83
N LEU A 118 -6.61 4.74 23.70
CA LEU A 118 -7.95 4.70 24.30
C LEU A 118 -7.95 4.26 25.77
N GLY A 119 -6.80 3.88 26.32
CA GLY A 119 -6.66 3.42 27.70
C GLY A 119 -7.18 1.99 27.95
N TRP A 120 -7.42 1.20 26.91
CA TRP A 120 -7.79 -0.22 27.04
C TRP A 120 -6.60 -1.10 27.44
N ILE A 121 -5.39 -0.66 27.08
CA ILE A 121 -4.13 -1.30 27.46
C ILE A 121 -3.27 -0.24 28.15
N VAL A 122 -2.71 -0.59 29.32
CA VAL A 122 -1.78 0.26 30.07
C VAL A 122 -0.39 -0.39 30.01
N PRO A 123 0.57 0.20 29.28
CA PRO A 123 1.94 -0.32 29.23
C PRO A 123 2.67 -0.13 30.56
N ASP A 124 3.53 -1.08 30.93
CA ASP A 124 4.33 -1.04 32.17
C ASP A 124 5.51 -0.05 32.12
N GLY A 125 5.71 0.67 31.01
CA GLY A 125 6.87 1.53 30.77
C GLY A 125 6.56 2.85 30.08
N PRO A 126 7.61 3.66 29.80
CA PRO A 126 7.45 4.96 29.15
C PRO A 126 6.74 4.82 27.80
N VAL A 127 5.74 5.68 27.58
CA VAL A 127 4.92 5.64 26.36
C VAL A 127 5.35 6.75 25.39
N ASP A 128 5.85 6.36 24.23
CA ASP A 128 6.08 7.25 23.10
C ASP A 128 4.74 7.58 22.41
N ARG A 129 4.07 8.61 22.92
CA ARG A 129 2.75 9.03 22.41
C ARG A 129 2.79 9.46 20.94
N ALA A 130 3.89 10.06 20.48
CA ALA A 130 4.00 10.51 19.09
C ALA A 130 4.04 9.31 18.14
N ALA A 131 4.78 8.26 18.50
CA ALA A 131 4.81 7.00 17.76
C ALA A 131 3.43 6.33 17.73
N LEU A 132 2.74 6.25 18.86
CA LEU A 132 1.40 5.66 18.93
C LEU A 132 0.41 6.41 18.03
N LEU A 133 0.43 7.75 18.03
CA LEU A 133 -0.42 8.54 17.14
C LEU A 133 -0.06 8.33 15.66
N GLY A 134 1.24 8.27 15.34
CA GLY A 134 1.72 7.97 14.00
C GLY A 134 1.21 6.62 13.50
N HIS A 135 1.36 5.56 14.30
CA HIS A 135 0.90 4.22 13.97
C HIS A 135 -0.62 4.13 13.91
N ALA A 136 -1.35 4.71 14.86
CA ALA A 136 -2.81 4.62 14.89
C ALA A 136 -3.50 5.41 13.75
N LEU A 137 -2.92 6.54 13.32
CA LEU A 137 -3.63 7.50 12.46
C LEU A 137 -2.97 7.75 11.09
N LEU A 138 -1.67 7.49 10.94
CA LEU A 138 -0.92 7.88 9.74
C LEU A 138 -0.32 6.68 9.01
N TRP A 139 0.64 5.99 9.63
CA TRP A 139 1.47 5.00 8.95
C TRP A 139 0.70 3.73 8.63
N ASP A 140 0.15 3.11 9.65
CA ASP A 140 -0.47 1.79 9.52
C ASP A 140 -1.83 1.85 8.82
N PRO A 141 -2.67 2.90 9.01
CA PRO A 141 -3.85 3.12 8.18
C PRO A 141 -3.50 3.30 6.72
N LEU A 142 -2.42 4.03 6.39
CA LEU A 142 -2.01 4.22 5.00
C LEU A 142 -1.56 2.91 4.36
N PHE A 143 -0.81 2.06 5.08
CA PHE A 143 -0.51 0.69 4.62
C PHE A 143 -1.78 -0.15 4.42
N ALA A 144 -2.70 -0.14 5.38
CA ALA A 144 -3.94 -0.91 5.30
C ALA A 144 -4.82 -0.45 4.13
N LEU A 145 -4.96 0.86 3.92
CA LEU A 145 -5.71 1.44 2.80
C LEU A 145 -5.05 1.14 1.46
N TRP A 146 -3.72 1.24 1.37
CA TRP A 146 -2.98 0.85 0.17
C TRP A 146 -3.22 -0.63 -0.17
N GLY A 147 -3.05 -1.53 0.80
CA GLY A 147 -3.32 -2.96 0.62
C GLY A 147 -4.76 -3.24 0.22
N ALA A 148 -5.73 -2.67 0.93
CA ALA A 148 -7.16 -2.89 0.67
C ALA A 148 -7.57 -2.40 -0.73
N THR A 149 -7.16 -1.20 -1.13
CA THR A 149 -7.45 -0.67 -2.47
C THR A 149 -6.80 -1.48 -3.56
N LEU A 150 -5.58 -1.98 -3.36
CA LEU A 150 -4.91 -2.90 -4.27
C LEU A 150 -5.71 -4.20 -4.44
N LEU A 151 -6.09 -4.86 -3.34
CA LEU A 151 -6.86 -6.10 -3.37
C LEU A 151 -8.23 -5.93 -4.05
N ILE A 152 -8.92 -4.82 -3.76
CA ILE A 152 -10.19 -4.48 -4.43
C ILE A 152 -9.98 -4.28 -5.94
N GLY A 153 -8.92 -3.57 -6.34
CA GLY A 153 -8.57 -3.38 -7.74
C GLY A 153 -8.31 -4.71 -8.46
N LEU A 154 -7.49 -5.58 -7.86
CA LEU A 154 -7.16 -6.90 -8.39
C LEU A 154 -8.38 -7.83 -8.47
N TRP A 155 -9.33 -7.72 -7.55
CA TRP A 155 -10.56 -8.49 -7.53
C TRP A 155 -11.54 -8.01 -8.60
N ARG A 156 -11.73 -6.69 -8.72
CA ARG A 156 -12.65 -6.11 -9.71
C ARG A 156 -12.17 -6.34 -11.14
N SER A 157 -10.86 -6.26 -11.41
CA SER A 157 -10.32 -6.55 -12.74
C SER A 157 -10.46 -8.02 -13.16
N ARG A 158 -10.56 -8.97 -12.20
CA ARG A 158 -10.88 -10.39 -12.52
C ARG A 158 -12.33 -10.58 -12.94
N ARG A 159 -13.26 -9.87 -12.31
CA ARG A 159 -14.70 -10.03 -12.55
C ARG A 159 -15.09 -9.48 -13.93
N GLY A 160 -14.56 -8.32 -14.31
CA GLY A 160 -14.79 -7.74 -15.64
C GLY A 160 -14.39 -8.67 -16.78
N ALA A 161 -13.22 -9.32 -16.67
CA ALA A 161 -12.75 -10.27 -17.68
C ALA A 161 -13.62 -11.53 -17.81
N ARG A 162 -14.23 -12.00 -16.70
CA ARG A 162 -15.10 -13.19 -16.72
C ARG A 162 -16.49 -12.90 -17.29
N SER A 163 -17.04 -11.72 -17.03
CA SER A 163 -18.35 -11.32 -17.57
C SER A 163 -18.30 -11.19 -19.09
N LEU A 164 -17.27 -10.51 -19.63
CA LEU A 164 -17.09 -10.36 -21.08
C LEU A 164 -16.96 -11.71 -21.81
N HIS A 165 -16.26 -12.68 -21.22
CA HIS A 165 -16.12 -14.01 -21.82
C HIS A 165 -17.44 -14.79 -21.87
N ARG A 166 -18.32 -14.62 -20.88
CA ARG A 166 -19.63 -15.27 -20.85
C ARG A 166 -20.55 -14.72 -21.94
N ASP A 167 -20.61 -13.40 -22.08
CA ASP A 167 -21.48 -12.74 -23.07
C ASP A 167 -21.11 -13.12 -24.51
N THR A 168 -19.82 -13.36 -24.81
CA THR A 168 -19.37 -13.85 -26.13
C THR A 168 -19.70 -15.31 -26.43
N VAL A 169 -19.97 -16.13 -25.41
CA VAL A 169 -20.23 -17.57 -25.59
C VAL A 169 -21.74 -17.85 -25.73
N ASP A 170 -22.59 -17.01 -25.14
CA ASP A 170 -24.05 -17.16 -25.15
C ASP A 170 -24.75 -16.46 -26.33
N GLU A 171 -24.03 -15.95 -27.35
CA GLU A 171 -24.66 -15.47 -28.60
C GLU A 171 -25.12 -16.69 -29.45
N PRO A 172 -26.43 -16.92 -29.63
CA PRO A 172 -26.90 -17.98 -30.52
C PRO A 172 -26.60 -17.57 -31.98
N ARG A 173 -25.85 -18.41 -32.68
CA ARG A 173 -25.62 -18.31 -34.13
C ARG A 173 -26.87 -18.67 -34.93
#